data_AF-A0A525KB52-F1
#
_entry.id   AF-A0A525KB52-F1
#
_cell.length_a   1.000
_cell.length_b   1.000
_cell.length_c   1.000
_cell.angle_alpha   90.00
_cell.angle_beta   90.00
_cell.angle_gamma   90.00
#
_symmetry.space_group_name_H-M   'P 1'
#
loop_
_entity.id
_entity.type
_entity.pdbx_description
1 polymer ?
#
loop_
_entity_poly.entity_id
_entity_poly.type
_entity_poly.pdbx_seq_one_letter_code
_entity_poly.pdbx_strand_id
1 'polypeptide(L)' 'RATFVASVAQQARRPGARTPLANLVLAGDWTQTGLPATIEGALRSGATAAKIVMQETRR' A
#
# COMPACT_ATOMS: atom_id res chain seq x y z
N ARG A 1 -16.82 11.99 5.18
CA ARG A 1 -16.48 11.00 6.24
C ARG A 1 -15.02 10.61 6.05
N ALA A 2 -14.20 10.61 7.10
CA ALA A 2 -12.73 10.49 6.99
C ALA A 2 -12.20 9.04 7.03
N THR A 3 -13.02 8.07 7.47
CA THR A 3 -12.62 6.66 7.62
C THR A 3 -13.40 5.78 6.64
N PHE A 4 -12.71 4.90 5.92
CA PHE A 4 -13.34 3.91 5.04
C PHE A 4 -13.99 2.79 5.86
N VAL A 5 -14.97 2.10 5.25
CA VAL A 5 -15.62 0.93 5.86
C VAL A 5 -14.65 -0.26 5.83
N ALA A 6 -14.47 -0.93 6.97
CA ALA A 6 -13.63 -2.12 7.10
C ALA A 6 -14.36 -3.40 6.62
N SER A 7 -14.79 -3.44 5.36
CA SER A 7 -15.42 -4.64 4.76
C SER A 7 -14.49 -5.34 3.79
N VAL A 8 -14.71 -6.63 3.54
CA VAL A 8 -13.98 -7.43 2.54
C VAL A 8 -14.09 -6.80 1.15
N ALA A 9 -15.27 -6.29 0.79
CA ALA A 9 -15.46 -5.59 -0.49
C ALA A 9 -14.61 -4.30 -0.60
N GLN A 10 -14.42 -3.57 0.51
CA GLN A 10 -13.53 -2.40 0.52
C GLN A 10 -12.05 -2.80 0.49
N GLN A 11 -11.67 -3.91 1.13
CA GLN A 11 -10.31 -4.46 1.05
C GLN A 11 -9.90 -4.74 -0.39
N ALA A 12 -10.79 -5.35 -1.17
CA ALA A 12 -10.54 -5.68 -2.58
C ALA A 12 -10.36 -4.45 -3.50
N ARG A 13 -10.76 -3.25 -3.05
CA ARG A 13 -10.64 -2.00 -3.81
C ARG A 13 -9.35 -1.24 -3.53
N ARG A 14 -8.56 -1.68 -2.55
CA ARG A 14 -7.31 -1.02 -2.16
C ARG A 14 -6.29 -1.18 -3.28
N PRO A 15 -5.54 -0.14 -3.64
CA PRO A 15 -4.52 -0.25 -4.67
C PRO A 15 -3.28 -0.99 -4.14
N GLY A 16 -2.49 -1.53 -5.06
CA GLY A 16 -1.12 -1.95 -4.77
C GLY A 16 -0.18 -0.76 -4.53
N ALA A 17 1.07 -1.06 -4.18
CA ALA A 17 2.07 -0.03 -3.90
C ALA A 17 2.57 0.70 -5.17
N ARG A 18 2.63 0.02 -6.32
CA ARG A 18 3.07 0.62 -7.59
C ARG A 18 1.97 1.51 -8.18
N THR A 19 2.36 2.70 -8.62
CA THR A 19 1.47 3.60 -9.39
C THR A 19 1.94 3.69 -10.85
N PRO A 20 1.13 4.24 -11.76
CA PRO A 20 1.56 4.55 -13.13
C PRO A 20 2.64 5.65 -13.22
N LEU A 21 2.86 6.41 -12.14
CA LEU A 21 3.84 7.51 -12.13
C LEU A 21 5.21 6.96 -11.74
N ALA A 22 6.22 7.25 -12.57
CA ALA A 22 7.56 6.66 -12.48
C ALA A 22 8.31 6.93 -11.16
N ASN A 23 7.89 7.95 -10.41
CA ASN A 23 8.54 8.39 -9.17
C ASN A 23 7.56 8.49 -7.99
N LEU A 24 6.41 7.80 -8.06
CA LEU A 24 5.44 7.75 -6.97
C LEU A 24 5.07 6.32 -6.60
N VAL A 25 5.25 5.99 -5.32
CA VAL A 25 4.91 4.71 -4.71
C VAL A 25 3.99 4.96 -3.52
N LEU A 26 2.96 4.13 -3.35
CA LEU A 26 2.02 4.22 -2.24
C LEU A 26 2.46 3.33 -1.06
N ALA A 27 2.28 3.86 0.15
CA ALA A 27 2.43 3.13 1.40
C ALA A 27 1.32 3.49 2.39
N GLY A 28 1.05 2.60 3.34
CA GLY A 28 0.05 2.78 4.40
C GLY A 28 -0.92 1.62 4.52
N ASP A 29 -1.70 1.63 5.60
CA ASP A 29 -2.70 0.60 5.97
C ASP A 29 -3.92 0.53 5.03
N TRP A 30 -4.10 1.54 4.18
CA TRP A 30 -5.08 1.56 3.09
C TRP A 30 -4.59 0.87 1.79
N THR A 31 -3.31 0.51 1.67
CA THR A 31 -2.83 -0.25 0.51
C THR A 31 -3.22 -1.74 0.60
N GLN A 32 -3.16 -2.46 -0.52
CA GLN A 32 -3.54 -3.88 -0.62
C GLN A 32 -2.49 -4.79 0.03
N THR A 33 -2.49 -4.85 1.36
CA THR A 33 -1.57 -5.65 2.17
C THR A 33 -2.06 -7.08 2.41
N GLY A 34 -3.35 -7.33 2.14
CA GLY A 34 -4.05 -8.56 2.53
C GLY A 34 -4.45 -8.60 4.01
N LEU A 35 -4.21 -7.54 4.76
CA LEU A 35 -4.59 -7.39 6.17
C LEU A 35 -5.67 -6.31 6.33
N PRO A 36 -6.44 -6.32 7.43
CA PRO A 36 -7.20 -5.15 7.86
C PRO A 36 -6.31 -3.90 7.99
N ALA A 37 -6.93 -2.73 8.18
CA ALA A 37 -6.17 -1.50 8.42
C ALA A 37 -5.55 -1.53 9.83
N THR A 38 -4.37 -2.15 9.94
CA THR A 38 -3.63 -2.32 11.19
C THR A 38 -2.20 -1.79 11.06
N ILE A 39 -1.52 -1.66 12.21
CA ILE A 39 -0.13 -1.24 12.27
C ILE A 39 0.79 -2.21 11.50
N GLU A 40 0.55 -3.52 11.59
CA GLU A 40 1.28 -4.56 10.85
C GLU A 40 1.06 -4.42 9.34
N GLY A 41 -0.17 -4.07 8.93
CA GLY A 41 -0.49 -3.70 7.55
C GLY A 41 0.33 -2.50 7.08
N ALA A 42 0.37 -1.43 7.87
CA ALA A 42 1.16 -0.24 7.56
C ALA A 42 2.66 -0.55 7.43
N LEU A 43 3.22 -1.34 8.36
CA LEU A 43 4.63 -1.76 8.32
C LEU A 43 4.95 -2.60 7.09
N ARG A 44 4.12 -3.61 6.79
CA ARG A 44 4.30 -4.47 5.59
C ARG A 44 4.21 -3.66 4.30
N SER A 45 3.28 -2.70 4.25
CA SER A 45 3.12 -1.77 3.14
C SER A 45 4.38 -0.92 2.95
N GLY A 46 4.87 -0.28 4.01
CA GLY A 46 6.10 0.52 3.97
C GLY A 46 7.31 -0.27 3.50
N ALA A 47 7.49 -1.50 4.01
CA ALA A 47 8.57 -2.39 3.55
C ALA A 47 8.44 -2.76 2.07
N THR A 48 7.22 -2.91 1.55
CA THR A 48 6.97 -3.16 0.13
C THR A 48 7.32 -1.94 -0.72
N ALA A 49 6.89 -0.76 -0.30
CA ALA A 49 7.20 0.49 -0.99
C ALA A 49 8.72 0.76 -1.05
N ALA A 50 9.41 0.58 0.08
CA ALA A 50 10.87 0.73 0.14
C ALA A 50 11.60 -0.22 -0.83
N LYS A 51 11.17 -1.49 -0.91
CA LYS A 51 11.74 -2.45 -1.87
C LYS A 51 11.55 -2.01 -3.32
N ILE A 52 10.39 -1.45 -3.67
CA ILE A 52 10.10 -0.93 -5.01
C ILE A 52 11.06 0.23 -5.33
N VAL A 53 11.16 1.22 -4.43
CA VAL A 53 12.06 2.38 -4.61
C VAL A 53 13.50 1.92 -4.81
N MET A 54 14.00 1.01 -3.96
CA MET A 54 15.37 0.48 -4.07
C MET A 54 15.62 -0.34 -5.36
N GLN A 55 14.58 -0.91 -5.97
CA GLN A 55 14.70 -1.58 -7.27
C GLN A 55 14.75 -0.59 -8.42
N GLU A 56 14.02 0.52 -8.33
CA GLU A 56 13.96 1.57 -9.36
C GLU A 56 15.19 2.46 -9.34
N THR A 57 15.75 2.79 -8.17
CA THR A 57 17.01 3.57 -8.08
C THR A 57 18.23 2.81 -8.63
N ARG A 58 18.12 1.49 -8.82
CA ARG A 58 19.19 0.64 -9.41
C ARG A 58 19.07 0.45 -10.92
N ARG A 59 18.07 1.06 -11.57
CA ARG A 59 17.91 1.07 -13.03
C ARG A 59 18.46 2.37 -13.60
#